data_AF-A0A1H7V5E1-F1
#
_entry.id   AF-A0A1H7V5E1-F1
#
_cell.length_a   1.000
_cell.length_b   1.000
_cell.length_c   1.000
_cell.angle_alpha   90.00
_cell.angle_beta   90.00
_cell.angle_gamma   90.00
#
_symmetry.space_group_name_H-M   'P 1'
#
loop_
_entity.id
_entity.type
_entity.pdbx_description
1 polymer ?
#
loop_
_entity_poly.entity_id
_entity_poly.type
_entity_poly.pdbx_seq_one_letter_code
_entity_poly.pdbx_strand_id
1 'polypeptide(L)'
;HEGKSKISKKGNSFIRKALYMPALAASRYNKDLKVFYERIIDRKPAKKIGITAVARKLLILIYILWKNDQEYIFEEQINNAVMEVGRY
;
A
#
# COMPACT_ATOMS: atom_id res chain seq x y z
N HIS A 1 25.07 -0.80 -22.04
CA HIS A 1 23.87 0.05 -21.87
C HIS A 1 22.83 -0.71 -21.07
N GLU A 2 22.63 -0.36 -19.80
CA GLU A 2 21.50 -0.90 -19.03
C GLU A 2 20.22 -0.19 -19.47
N GLY A 3 19.29 -0.95 -20.04
CA GLY A 3 17.99 -0.44 -20.44
C GLY A 3 17.12 -0.07 -19.23
N LYS A 4 16.32 0.99 -19.35
CA LYS A 4 15.34 1.38 -18.32
C LYS A 4 14.47 0.19 -17.93
N SER A 5 14.52 -0.24 -16.66
CA SER A 5 13.73 -1.37 -16.18
C SER A 5 12.23 -1.11 -16.39
N LYS A 6 11.54 -2.06 -17.03
CA LYS A 6 10.10 -1.99 -17.29
C LYS A 6 9.32 -2.73 -16.22
N ILE A 7 8.10 -2.27 -15.92
CA ILE A 7 7.17 -3.02 -15.07
C ILE A 7 6.79 -4.32 -15.80
N SER A 8 6.93 -5.45 -15.11
CA SER A 8 6.57 -6.76 -15.68
C SER A 8 5.10 -6.81 -16.07
N LYS A 9 4.80 -7.47 -17.21
CA LYS A 9 3.42 -7.74 -17.63
C LYS A 9 2.78 -8.89 -16.85
N LYS A 10 3.57 -9.63 -16.06
CA LYS A 10 3.10 -10.76 -15.24
C LYS A 10 2.10 -10.30 -14.17
N GLY A 11 1.15 -11.18 -13.84
CA GLY A 11 0.05 -10.93 -12.90
C GLY A 11 -1.26 -10.54 -13.59
N ASN A 12 -2.36 -10.59 -12.83
CA ASN A 12 -3.71 -10.37 -13.32
C ASN A 12 -3.94 -8.89 -13.69
N SER A 13 -4.35 -8.64 -14.95
CA SER A 13 -4.59 -7.30 -15.47
C SER A 13 -5.78 -6.59 -14.83
N PHE A 14 -6.83 -7.33 -14.48
CA PHE A 14 -8.02 -6.80 -13.80
C PHE A 14 -7.68 -6.31 -12.39
N ILE A 15 -6.94 -7.11 -11.62
CA ILE A 15 -6.52 -6.72 -10.26
C ILE A 15 -5.64 -5.46 -10.29
N ARG A 16 -4.70 -5.38 -11.24
CA ARG A 16 -3.87 -4.17 -11.41
C ARG A 16 -4.71 -2.92 -11.71
N LYS A 17 -5.74 -3.04 -12.55
CA LYS A 17 -6.66 -1.93 -12.85
C LYS A 17 -7.48 -1.54 -11.62
N ALA A 18 -8.08 -2.53 -10.94
CA ALA A 18 -8.91 -2.32 -9.77
C ALA A 18 -8.15 -1.63 -8.62
N LEU A 19 -6.88 -2.00 -8.41
CA LEU A 19 -6.05 -1.44 -7.33
C LEU A 19 -5.35 -0.13 -7.66
N TYR A 20 -5.37 0.33 -8.93
CA TYR A 20 -4.64 1.54 -9.30
C TYR A 20 -5.20 2.80 -8.63
N MET A 21 -6.52 3.00 -8.69
CA MET A 21 -7.16 4.17 -8.06
C MET A 21 -7.11 4.13 -6.54
N PRO A 22 -7.37 2.99 -5.87
CA PRO A 22 -7.13 2.86 -4.43
C PRO A 22 -5.69 3.17 -4.03
N ALA A 23 -4.70 2.67 -4.77
CA ALA A 23 -3.28 2.96 -4.49
C ALA A 23 -2.95 4.44 -4.66
N LEU A 24 -3.54 5.11 -5.66
CA LEU A 24 -3.37 6.54 -5.87
C LEU A 24 -3.95 7.35 -4.69
N ALA A 25 -5.16 7.03 -4.24
CA ALA A 25 -5.78 7.69 -3.09
C ALA A 25 -4.97 7.43 -1.80
N ALA A 26 -4.60 6.17 -1.56
CA ALA A 26 -3.83 5.78 -0.39
C ALA A 26 -2.45 6.46 -0.33
N SER A 27 -1.77 6.62 -1.48
CA SER A 27 -0.48 7.34 -1.54
C SER A 27 -0.57 8.83 -1.18
N ARG A 28 -1.77 9.41 -1.15
CA ARG A 28 -1.99 10.83 -0.83
C ARG A 28 -2.50 11.03 0.60
N TYR A 29 -3.46 10.21 1.02
CA TYR A 29 -4.23 10.44 2.25
C TYR A 29 -3.82 9.54 3.41
N ASN A 30 -3.26 8.35 3.16
CA ASN A 30 -2.77 7.49 4.22
C ASN A 30 -1.30 7.84 4.53
N LYS A 31 -1.01 8.21 5.77
CA LYS A 31 0.32 8.72 6.19
C LYS A 31 1.43 7.70 5.91
N ASP A 32 1.23 6.43 6.24
CA ASP A 32 2.27 5.38 6.11
C ASP A 32 2.52 5.00 4.66
N LEU A 33 1.44 4.92 3.86
CA LEU A 33 1.53 4.63 2.45
C LEU A 33 2.07 5.81 1.65
N LYS A 34 1.83 7.06 2.09
CA LYS A 34 2.47 8.25 1.54
C LYS A 34 3.98 8.23 1.77
N VAL A 35 4.43 7.99 3.00
CA VAL A 35 5.87 7.89 3.32
C VAL A 35 6.52 6.75 2.52
N PHE A 36 5.85 5.60 2.41
CA PHE A 36 6.34 4.49 1.58
C PHE A 36 6.44 4.86 0.10
N TYR A 37 5.43 5.54 -0.45
CA TYR A 37 5.44 6.03 -1.83
C TYR A 37 6.58 7.01 -2.08
N GLU A 38 6.76 8.01 -1.20
CA GLU A 38 7.80 9.03 -1.28
C GLU A 38 9.21 8.42 -1.30
N ARG A 39 9.48 7.46 -0.41
CA ARG A 39 10.75 6.70 -0.40
C ARG A 39 11.05 5.97 -1.71
N ILE A 40 10.02 5.51 -2.42
CA ILE A 40 10.20 4.82 -3.69
C ILE A 40 10.47 5.79 -4.83
N ILE A 41 9.72 6.89 -4.90
CA ILE A 41 9.91 7.87 -5.98
C ILE A 41 11.22 8.64 -5.85
N ASP A 42 11.71 8.81 -4.63
CA ASP A 42 13.04 9.39 -4.34
C ASP A 42 14.16 8.54 -4.98
N ARG A 43 14.05 7.20 -4.86
CA ARG A 43 15.01 6.25 -5.49
C ARG A 43 14.76 6.00 -6.96
N LYS A 44 13.50 6.09 -7.41
CA LYS A 44 13.05 5.77 -8.78
C LYS A 44 12.00 6.81 -9.22
N PRO A 45 12.39 7.86 -9.97
CA PRO A 45 11.56 9.05 -10.19
C PRO A 45 10.26 8.80 -10.98
N ALA A 46 10.07 7.60 -11.56
CA ALA A 46 8.84 7.26 -12.25
C ALA A 46 7.69 7.00 -11.26
N LYS A 47 6.78 7.97 -11.13
CA LYS A 47 5.56 7.91 -10.27
C LYS A 47 4.79 6.59 -10.40
N LYS A 48 4.69 6.05 -11.61
CA LYS A 48 4.01 4.76 -11.88
C LYS A 48 4.61 3.58 -11.12
N ILE A 49 5.93 3.59 -10.89
CA ILE A 49 6.61 2.57 -10.08
C ILE A 49 6.17 2.68 -8.62
N GLY A 50 6.14 3.89 -8.07
CA GLY A 50 5.63 4.15 -6.71
C GLY A 50 4.20 3.67 -6.53
N ILE A 51 3.28 4.06 -7.42
CA ILE A 51 1.88 3.63 -7.36
C ILE A 51 1.74 2.11 -7.49
N THR A 52 2.52 1.47 -8.37
CA THR A 52 2.50 0.01 -8.53
C THR A 52 3.00 -0.70 -7.26
N ALA A 53 3.98 -0.14 -6.56
CA ALA A 53 4.45 -0.68 -5.30
C ALA A 53 3.41 -0.51 -4.17
N VAL A 54 2.73 0.63 -4.09
CA VAL A 54 1.61 0.85 -3.16
C VAL A 54 0.47 -0.14 -3.44
N ALA A 55 0.11 -0.34 -4.72
CA ALA A 55 -0.91 -1.31 -5.11
C ALA A 55 -0.57 -2.74 -4.67
N ARG A 56 0.71 -3.15 -4.78
CA ARG A 56 1.18 -4.44 -4.26
C ARG A 56 1.04 -4.52 -2.74
N LYS A 57 1.38 -3.46 -2.01
CA LYS A 57 1.25 -3.43 -0.54
C LYS A 57 -0.21 -3.54 -0.11
N LEU A 58 -1.12 -2.84 -0.79
CA LEU A 58 -2.57 -2.95 -0.57
C LEU A 58 -3.10 -4.36 -0.87
N LEU A 59 -2.69 -4.97 -1.97
CA LEU A 59 -3.12 -6.34 -2.31
C LEU A 59 -2.73 -7.35 -1.23
N ILE A 60 -1.49 -7.24 -0.72
CA ILE A 60 -1.01 -8.10 0.36
C ILE A 60 -1.82 -7.88 1.64
N LEU A 61 -2.11 -6.63 1.99
CA LEU A 61 -2.93 -6.29 3.15
C LEU A 61 -4.33 -6.90 3.04
N ILE A 62 -5.01 -6.70 1.91
CA ILE A 62 -6.34 -7.27 1.64
C ILE A 62 -6.30 -8.79 1.77
N TYR A 63 -5.27 -9.44 1.20
CA TYR A 63 -5.12 -10.88 1.28
C TYR A 63 -4.95 -11.37 2.71
N ILE A 64 -4.12 -10.71 3.53
CA ILE A 64 -3.88 -11.09 4.93
C ILE A 64 -5.18 -10.97 5.75
N LEU A 65 -5.87 -9.83 5.62
CA LEU A 65 -7.14 -9.58 6.33
C LEU A 65 -8.19 -10.62 5.96
N TRP A 66 -8.39 -10.85 4.67
CA TRP A 66 -9.33 -11.85 4.18
C TRP A 66 -8.94 -13.27 4.61
N LYS A 67 -7.65 -13.61 4.57
CA LYS A 67 -7.17 -14.95 4.91
C LYS A 67 -7.34 -15.28 6.40
N ASN A 68 -7.24 -14.26 7.25
CA ASN A 68 -7.29 -14.40 8.70
C ASN A 68 -8.66 -14.02 9.28
N ASP A 69 -9.65 -13.70 8.43
CA ASP A 69 -10.97 -13.20 8.83
C ASP A 69 -10.89 -12.02 9.81
N GLN A 70 -10.02 -11.06 9.50
CA GLN A 70 -9.78 -9.89 10.33
C GLN A 70 -10.21 -8.61 9.64
N GLU A 71 -10.74 -7.68 10.42
CA GLU A 71 -11.04 -6.34 9.97
C GLU A 71 -9.77 -5.48 9.88
N TYR A 72 -9.78 -4.52 8.96
CA TYR A 72 -8.72 -3.52 8.91
C TYR A 72 -8.86 -2.56 10.08
N ILE A 73 -7.85 -2.51 10.95
CA ILE A 73 -7.78 -1.56 12.05
C ILE A 73 -6.83 -0.43 11.66
N PHE A 74 -7.30 0.81 11.73
CA PHE A 74 -6.45 1.97 11.47
C PHE A 74 -5.47 2.17 12.64
N GLU A 75 -4.20 2.52 12.38
CA GLU A 75 -3.17 2.65 13.42
C GLU A 75 -3.57 3.65 14.53
N GLU A 76 -4.36 4.67 14.21
CA GLU A 76 -4.92 5.62 15.20
C GLU A 76 -5.89 4.93 16.17
N GLN A 77 -6.66 3.94 15.71
CA GLN A 77 -7.58 3.15 16.54
C GLN A 77 -6.84 2.13 17.41
N ILE A 78 -5.70 1.58 16.95
CA ILE A 78 -4.85 0.69 17.77
C ILE A 78 -4.28 1.47 18.96
N ASN A 79 -3.70 2.64 18.71
CA ASN A 79 -3.13 3.46 19.79
C ASN A 79 -4.20 3.85 20.82
N ASN A 80 -5.41 4.19 20.37
CA ASN A 80 -6.52 4.50 21.28
C ASN A 80 -6.97 3.27 22.08
N ALA A 81 -7.10 2.10 21.45
CA ALA A 81 -7.50 0.87 22.14
C ALA A 81 -6.43 0.42 23.17
N VAL A 82 -5.14 0.52 22.85
CA VAL A 82 -4.05 0.21 23.79
C VAL A 82 -4.07 1.17 24.99
N MET A 83 -4.35 2.46 24.76
CA MET A 83 -4.49 3.46 25.82
C MET A 83 -5.76 3.30 26.67
N GLU A 84 -6.78 2.60 26.18
CA GLU A 84 -7.99 2.25 26.94
C GLU A 84 -7.78 0.97 27.79
N VAL A 85 -7.08 -0.03 27.25
CA VAL A 85 -6.83 -1.31 27.95
C VAL A 85 -5.75 -1.15 29.03
N GLY A 86 -4.76 -0.29 28.84
CA GLY A 86 -3.70 -0.01 29.83
C GLY A 86 -4.10 0.85 31.03
N ARG A 87 -5.40 1.15 31.22
CA ARG A 87 -5.94 1.98 32.31
C ARG A 87 -6.65 1.18 33.42
N TYR A 88 -6.32 -0.09 33.58
CA TYR A 88 -6.72 -0.93 34.71
C TYR A 88 -5.53 -1.73 35.26
#